data_AF-A0AAJ1Z6A4-F1
#
_entry.id   AF-A0AAJ1Z6A4-F1
#
_cell.length_a   1.000
_cell.length_b   1.000
_cell.length_c   1.000
_cell.angle_alpha   90.00
_cell.angle_beta   90.00
_cell.angle_gamma   90.00
#
_symmetry.space_group_name_H-M   'P 1'
#
loop_
_entity.id
_entity.type
_entity.pdbx_description
1 polymer ?
#
loop_
_entity_poly.entity_id
_entity_poly.type
_entity_poly.pdbx_seq_one_letter_code
_entity_poly.pdbx_strand_id
1 'polypeptide(L)'
;MNNRAYETSSSQSALWNRKRLRMAADSRRVLVALTERALGESLVSLFDLKGFPSQYAADASSLKRSIGEWRPHAVFVDTRIGGCGNYALVRDLRNSHDDDADRLIIAMSGFLPEEPLAHLREAGYDGHCRRPCPVWQMTDILDDFFASHLVR
;
A
#
# COMPACT_ATOMS: atom_id res chain seq x y z
N MET A 1 -0.61 25.52 14.16
CA MET A 1 -1.57 24.42 14.41
C MET A 1 -2.33 24.17 13.11
N ASN A 2 -1.85 23.25 12.26
CA ASN A 2 -2.54 22.92 11.02
C ASN A 2 -3.72 22.00 11.36
N ASN A 3 -4.92 22.53 11.19
CA ASN A 3 -6.17 21.82 11.34
C ASN A 3 -6.20 20.71 10.27
N ARG A 4 -5.81 19.48 10.65
CA ARG A 4 -5.83 18.29 9.78
C ARG A 4 -7.28 17.88 9.57
N ALA A 5 -7.99 18.61 8.70
CA ALA A 5 -9.43 18.50 8.46
C ALA A 5 -9.88 17.22 7.71
N TYR A 6 -9.08 16.16 7.79
CA TYR A 6 -9.53 14.80 7.50
C TYR A 6 -9.40 14.05 8.81
N GLU A 7 -10.47 14.08 9.61
CA GLU A 7 -10.61 13.11 10.69
C GLU A 7 -10.35 11.72 10.07
N THR A 8 -9.43 10.98 10.69
CA THR A 8 -9.00 9.65 10.25
C THR A 8 -10.15 8.67 10.42
N SER A 9 -11.17 8.78 9.56
CA SER A 9 -12.29 7.88 9.51
C SER A 9 -11.78 6.54 8.99
N SER A 10 -12.17 5.45 9.64
CA SER A 10 -11.89 4.09 9.16
C SER A 10 -12.41 3.86 7.72
N SER A 11 -13.36 4.69 7.29
CA SER A 11 -13.88 4.71 5.92
C SER A 11 -12.89 5.29 4.91
N GLN A 12 -11.96 6.16 5.33
CA GLN A 12 -10.93 6.74 4.47
C GLN A 12 -9.66 5.88 4.44
N SER A 13 -9.20 5.41 5.60
CA SER A 13 -8.11 4.45 5.67
C SER A 13 -8.24 3.57 6.90
N ALA A 14 -7.89 2.29 6.76
CA ALA A 14 -7.89 1.35 7.86
C ALA A 14 -6.86 0.24 7.63
N LEU A 15 -6.21 -0.19 8.71
CA LEU A 15 -5.36 -1.37 8.75
C LEU A 15 -6.07 -2.44 9.58
N TRP A 16 -6.43 -3.56 8.96
CA TRP A 16 -7.16 -4.66 9.58
C TRP A 16 -6.21 -5.72 10.13
N ASN A 17 -5.16 -6.05 9.37
CA ASN A 17 -4.13 -7.00 9.77
C ASN A 17 -2.86 -6.23 10.15
N ARG A 18 -2.71 -5.94 11.44
CA ARG A 18 -1.54 -5.23 11.96
C ARG A 18 -0.32 -6.15 12.02
N LYS A 19 0.43 -6.18 10.92
CA LYS A 19 1.77 -6.76 10.87
C LYS A 19 2.79 -5.75 11.38
N ARG A 20 3.92 -6.23 11.93
CA ARG A 20 5.01 -5.36 12.38
C ARG A 20 6.36 -5.96 12.02
N LEU A 21 7.18 -5.19 11.32
CA LEU A 21 8.48 -5.63 10.82
C LEU A 21 9.56 -4.59 11.17
N ARG A 22 10.42 -4.90 12.15
CA ARG A 22 11.51 -4.00 12.55
C ARG A 22 12.72 -4.16 11.63
N MET A 23 13.10 -3.10 10.92
CA MET A 23 14.24 -3.09 10.01
C MET A 23 14.93 -1.72 9.99
N ALA A 24 16.20 -1.70 9.55
CA ALA A 24 16.91 -0.46 9.23
C ALA A 24 16.18 0.32 8.13
N ALA A 25 16.24 1.66 8.18
CA ALA A 25 15.48 2.54 7.28
C ALA A 25 15.73 2.22 5.79
N ASP A 26 16.99 2.09 5.39
CA ASP A 26 17.37 1.82 3.99
C ASP A 26 16.95 0.43 3.49
N SER A 27 16.47 -0.44 4.39
CA SER A 27 15.93 -1.76 4.02
C SER A 27 14.41 -1.77 3.86
N ARG A 28 13.70 -0.68 4.19
CA ARG A 28 12.22 -0.62 4.21
C ARG A 28 11.63 -0.40 2.82
N ARG A 29 11.79 -1.41 1.96
CA ARG A 29 11.34 -1.41 0.56
C ARG A 29 9.81 -1.33 0.43
N VAL A 30 9.33 -0.31 -0.28
CA VAL A 30 7.90 -0.06 -0.57
C VAL A 30 7.64 -0.08 -2.08
N LEU A 31 6.62 -0.81 -2.52
CA LEU A 31 6.21 -0.83 -3.92
C LEU A 31 4.88 -0.13 -4.10
N VAL A 32 4.79 0.76 -5.09
CA VAL A 32 3.56 1.49 -5.44
C VAL A 32 3.09 1.03 -6.81
N ALA A 33 1.93 0.39 -6.86
CA ALA A 33 1.27 -0.01 -8.09
C ALA A 33 0.08 0.92 -8.36
N LEU A 34 0.19 1.76 -9.38
CA LEU A 34 -0.85 2.72 -9.78
C LEU A 34 -1.06 2.73 -11.30
N THR A 35 -2.28 3.03 -11.75
CA THR A 35 -2.58 3.14 -13.18
C THR A 35 -2.06 4.44 -13.80
N GLU A 36 -1.99 5.53 -13.02
CA GLU A 36 -1.52 6.84 -13.46
C GLU A 36 -0.05 7.02 -13.13
N ARG A 37 0.79 6.94 -14.17
CA ARG A 37 2.25 7.03 -14.05
C ARG A 37 2.75 8.25 -13.29
N ALA A 38 2.28 9.44 -13.63
CA ALA A 38 2.73 10.68 -12.98
C ALA A 38 2.44 10.69 -11.47
N LEU A 39 1.30 10.11 -11.06
CA LEU A 39 0.95 9.97 -9.64
C LEU A 39 1.84 8.92 -8.96
N GLY A 40 2.07 7.77 -9.62
CA GLY A 40 2.98 6.73 -9.16
C GLY A 40 4.40 7.22 -8.92
N GLU A 41 5.00 7.89 -9.90
CA GLU A 41 6.36 8.45 -9.81
C GLU A 41 6.47 9.53 -8.72
N SER A 42 5.42 10.35 -8.57
CA SER A 42 5.35 11.36 -7.50
C SER A 42 5.29 10.71 -6.10
N LEU A 43 4.48 9.66 -5.93
CA LEU A 43 4.39 8.94 -4.64
C LEU A 43 5.70 8.25 -4.27
N VAL A 44 6.37 7.61 -5.24
CA VAL A 44 7.70 7.02 -5.03
C VAL A 44 8.68 8.07 -4.52
N SER A 45 8.75 9.22 -5.20
CA SER A 45 9.62 10.32 -4.79
C SER A 45 9.33 10.81 -3.37
N LEU A 46 8.05 10.90 -2.99
CA LEU A 46 7.64 11.32 -1.66
C LEU A 46 7.95 10.28 -0.58
N PHE A 47 7.83 8.99 -0.88
CA PHE A 47 8.23 7.91 0.03
C PHE A 47 9.74 7.84 0.21
N ASP A 48 10.52 7.99 -0.86
CA ASP A 48 11.98 8.06 -0.78
C ASP A 48 12.43 9.23 0.12
N LEU A 49 11.84 10.42 -0.05
CA LEU A 49 12.08 11.59 0.82
C LEU A 49 11.70 11.35 2.29
N LYS A 50 10.84 10.36 2.56
CA LYS A 50 10.41 9.96 3.91
C LYS A 50 11.23 8.80 4.46
N GLY A 51 12.26 8.34 3.76
CA GLY A 51 13.13 7.26 4.20
C GLY A 51 12.57 5.86 3.93
N PHE A 52 11.66 5.73 2.96
CA PHE A 52 11.13 4.46 2.48
C PHE A 52 11.59 4.25 1.02
N PRO A 53 12.69 3.52 0.78
CA PRO A 53 13.13 3.19 -0.56
C PRO A 53 11.98 2.60 -1.37
N SER A 54 11.63 3.22 -2.48
CA SER A 54 10.40 2.94 -3.20
C SER A 54 10.59 2.62 -4.67
N GLN A 55 9.69 1.81 -5.23
CA GLN A 55 9.59 1.55 -6.67
C GLN A 55 8.17 1.71 -7.18
N TYR A 56 8.04 1.96 -8.48
CA TYR A 56 6.76 2.08 -9.17
C TYR A 56 6.50 0.86 -10.07
N ALA A 57 5.27 0.36 -10.05
CA ALA A 57 4.74 -0.62 -10.99
C ALA A 57 3.51 -0.05 -11.72
N ALA A 58 3.51 -0.10 -13.05
CA ALA A 58 2.44 0.50 -13.85
C ALA A 58 1.24 -0.44 -14.08
N ASP A 59 1.44 -1.73 -13.88
CA ASP A 59 0.46 -2.77 -14.20
C ASP A 59 0.69 -4.03 -13.37
N ALA A 60 -0.19 -5.02 -13.55
CA ALA A 60 -0.13 -6.27 -12.80
C ALA A 60 1.16 -7.07 -13.09
N SER A 61 1.69 -6.99 -14.32
CA SER A 61 2.88 -7.72 -14.74
C SER A 61 4.15 -7.17 -14.09
N SER A 62 4.32 -5.84 -14.12
CA SER A 62 5.41 -5.13 -13.45
C SER A 62 5.32 -5.28 -11.93
N LEU A 63 4.11 -5.24 -11.35
CA LEU A 63 3.90 -5.52 -9.92
C LEU A 63 4.38 -6.92 -9.53
N LYS A 64 3.94 -7.96 -10.25
CA LYS A 64 4.35 -9.36 -9.99
C LYS A 64 5.86 -9.53 -10.13
N ARG A 65 6.48 -8.92 -11.16
CA ARG A 65 7.93 -8.96 -11.37
C ARG A 65 8.69 -8.29 -10.22
N SER A 66 8.34 -7.05 -9.87
CA SER A 66 8.98 -6.32 -8.77
C SER A 66 8.83 -7.04 -7.43
N ILE A 67 7.70 -7.71 -7.20
CA ILE A 67 7.52 -8.54 -6.00
C ILE A 67 8.52 -9.69 -5.95
N GLY A 68 8.71 -10.42 -7.05
CA GLY A 68 9.64 -11.54 -7.11
C GLY A 68 11.11 -11.12 -7.04
N GLU A 69 11.49 -10.06 -7.76
CA GLU A 69 12.89 -9.65 -7.92
C GLU A 69 13.37 -8.73 -6.78
N TRP A 70 12.56 -7.72 -6.42
CA TRP A 70 12.95 -6.69 -5.46
C TRP A 70 12.43 -6.97 -4.04
N ARG A 71 11.50 -7.93 -3.88
CA ARG A 71 10.95 -8.41 -2.60
C ARG A 71 10.57 -7.25 -1.65
N PRO A 72 9.61 -6.39 -2.02
CA PRO A 72 9.15 -5.30 -1.16
C PRO A 72 8.48 -5.86 0.12
N HIS A 73 8.57 -5.09 1.20
CA HIS A 73 7.93 -5.42 2.48
C HIS A 73 6.54 -4.84 2.61
N ALA A 74 6.29 -3.70 1.95
CA ALA A 74 4.97 -3.08 1.86
C ALA A 74 4.63 -2.76 0.40
N VAL A 75 3.36 -2.95 0.04
CA VAL A 75 2.85 -2.73 -1.32
C VAL A 75 1.54 -1.95 -1.24
N PHE A 76 1.45 -0.84 -1.95
CA PHE A 76 0.19 -0.14 -2.21
C PHE A 76 -0.30 -0.49 -3.60
N VAL A 77 -1.51 -1.03 -3.72
CA VAL A 77 -2.06 -1.51 -5.00
C VAL A 77 -3.35 -0.77 -5.33
N ASP A 78 -3.36 0.01 -6.40
CA ASP A 78 -4.58 0.49 -7.03
C ASP A 78 -5.48 -0.68 -7.42
N THR A 79 -6.69 -0.72 -6.89
CA THR A 79 -7.65 -1.80 -7.17
C THR A 79 -8.10 -1.88 -8.63
N ARG A 80 -7.80 -0.85 -9.44
CA ARG A 80 -7.99 -0.88 -10.89
C ARG A 80 -6.93 -1.72 -11.60
N ILE A 81 -5.76 -1.92 -10.98
CA ILE A 81 -4.73 -2.82 -11.52
C ILE A 81 -5.20 -4.27 -11.36
N GLY A 82 -5.24 -5.00 -12.47
CA GLY A 82 -5.78 -6.36 -12.52
C GLY A 82 -7.29 -6.44 -12.75
N GLY A 83 -8.00 -5.30 -12.78
CA GLY A 83 -9.44 -5.21 -13.04
C GLY A 83 -10.26 -4.99 -11.76
N CYS A 84 -10.99 -3.87 -11.71
CA CYS A 84 -11.82 -3.49 -10.56
C CYS A 84 -12.79 -4.60 -10.13
N GLY A 85 -12.99 -4.77 -8.83
CA GLY A 85 -13.99 -5.67 -8.27
C GLY A 85 -13.67 -7.16 -8.38
N ASN A 86 -12.70 -7.57 -9.21
CA ASN A 86 -12.32 -8.98 -9.30
C ASN A 86 -11.36 -9.39 -8.17
N TYR A 87 -10.49 -8.49 -7.70
CA TYR A 87 -9.47 -8.73 -6.68
C TYR A 87 -8.65 -10.02 -6.84
N ALA A 88 -8.58 -10.57 -8.06
CA ALA A 88 -7.87 -11.82 -8.33
C ALA A 88 -6.36 -11.62 -8.17
N LEU A 89 -5.87 -10.43 -8.51
CA LEU A 89 -4.46 -10.07 -8.40
C LEU A 89 -3.92 -10.21 -6.97
N VAL A 90 -4.61 -9.68 -5.96
CA VAL A 90 -4.14 -9.79 -4.57
C VAL A 90 -4.19 -11.24 -4.07
N ARG A 91 -5.22 -12.01 -4.47
CA ARG A 91 -5.30 -13.45 -4.15
C ARG A 91 -4.15 -14.23 -4.77
N ASP A 92 -3.81 -13.96 -6.02
CA ASP A 92 -2.65 -14.54 -6.69
C ASP A 92 -1.36 -14.20 -5.94
N LEU A 93 -1.17 -12.92 -5.57
CA LEU A 93 0.03 -12.48 -4.86
C LEU A 93 0.24 -13.23 -3.54
N ARG A 94 -0.85 -13.43 -2.80
CA ARG A 94 -0.88 -14.17 -1.52
C ARG A 94 -0.53 -15.65 -1.66
N ASN A 95 -0.90 -16.26 -2.79
CA ASN A 95 -0.64 -17.69 -3.04
C ASN A 95 0.71 -17.98 -3.69
N SER A 96 1.38 -16.97 -4.27
CA SER A 96 2.54 -17.19 -5.16
C SER A 96 3.91 -17.05 -4.49
N HIS A 97 3.99 -16.53 -3.25
CA HIS A 97 5.28 -16.25 -2.60
C HIS A 97 5.28 -16.66 -1.12
N ASP A 98 6.25 -17.49 -0.73
CA ASP A 98 6.36 -18.00 0.64
C ASP A 98 6.61 -16.89 1.69
N ASP A 99 7.28 -15.79 1.31
CA ASP A 99 7.51 -14.64 2.20
C ASP A 99 6.30 -13.69 2.32
N ASP A 100 5.18 -13.98 1.66
CA ASP A 100 4.06 -13.04 1.61
C ASP A 100 3.31 -12.91 2.95
N ALA A 101 3.49 -13.88 3.86
CA ALA A 101 2.90 -13.86 5.20
C ALA A 101 3.23 -12.55 5.95
N ASP A 102 4.46 -12.05 5.83
CA ASP A 102 4.92 -10.83 6.50
C ASP A 102 4.75 -9.56 5.65
N ARG A 103 4.45 -9.70 4.35
CA ARG A 103 4.29 -8.56 3.44
C ARG A 103 2.98 -7.83 3.71
N LEU A 104 3.08 -6.51 3.90
CA LEU A 104 1.94 -5.61 4.00
C LEU A 104 1.39 -5.30 2.60
N ILE A 105 0.11 -5.59 2.34
CA ILE A 105 -0.56 -5.23 1.08
C ILE A 105 -1.76 -4.33 1.36
N ILE A 106 -1.69 -3.08 0.91
CA ILE A 106 -2.72 -2.05 1.11
C ILE A 106 -3.46 -1.78 -0.19
N ALA A 107 -4.78 -1.88 -0.16
CA ALA A 107 -5.62 -1.49 -1.29
C ALA A 107 -5.68 0.04 -1.41
N MET A 108 -5.37 0.58 -2.58
CA MET A 108 -5.74 1.95 -2.95
C MET A 108 -7.11 1.91 -3.61
N SER A 109 -8.16 1.94 -2.78
CA SER A 109 -9.53 1.65 -3.17
C SER A 109 -10.23 2.86 -3.80
N GLY A 110 -11.21 2.62 -4.66
CA GLY A 110 -12.03 3.66 -5.30
C GLY A 110 -13.09 4.21 -4.36
N PHE A 111 -13.49 5.47 -4.54
CA PHE A 111 -14.54 6.11 -3.75
C PHE A 111 -15.89 6.22 -4.48
N LEU A 112 -15.90 6.15 -5.81
CA LEU A 112 -17.10 6.21 -6.66
C LEU A 112 -16.98 5.21 -7.84
N PRO A 113 -17.79 4.13 -7.87
CA PRO A 113 -18.58 3.63 -6.74
C PRO A 113 -17.66 3.23 -5.57
N GLU A 114 -18.19 3.28 -4.36
CA GLU A 114 -17.47 2.87 -3.16
C GLU A 114 -17.17 1.37 -3.22
N GLU A 115 -15.90 0.97 -3.21
CA GLU A 115 -15.56 -0.46 -3.20
C GLU A 115 -15.81 -1.09 -1.82
N PRO A 116 -16.58 -2.19 -1.69
CA PRO A 116 -16.89 -2.76 -0.39
C PRO A 116 -15.64 -3.20 0.38
N LEU A 117 -15.44 -2.66 1.59
CA LEU A 117 -14.27 -2.99 2.42
C LEU A 117 -14.22 -4.48 2.81
N ALA A 118 -15.38 -5.12 2.95
CA ALA A 118 -15.47 -6.56 3.21
C ALA A 118 -14.79 -7.38 2.10
N HIS A 119 -15.04 -7.05 0.83
CA HIS A 119 -14.43 -7.76 -0.29
C HIS A 119 -12.91 -7.54 -0.37
N LEU A 120 -12.43 -6.34 -0.03
CA LEU A 120 -10.99 -6.07 0.04
C LEU A 120 -10.34 -6.94 1.13
N ARG A 121 -10.97 -7.04 2.31
CA ARG A 121 -10.49 -7.90 3.41
C ARG A 121 -10.46 -9.36 3.00
N GLU A 122 -11.57 -9.87 2.46
CA GLU A 122 -11.71 -11.26 2.01
C GLU A 122 -10.72 -11.62 0.89
N ALA A 123 -10.37 -10.66 0.04
CA ALA A 123 -9.39 -10.87 -1.02
C ALA A 123 -7.94 -10.94 -0.51
N GLY A 124 -7.67 -10.58 0.75
CA GLY A 124 -6.35 -10.70 1.36
C GLY A 124 -5.56 -9.39 1.48
N TYR A 125 -6.20 -8.23 1.29
CA TYR A 125 -5.58 -6.95 1.66
C TYR A 125 -5.48 -6.83 3.19
N ASP A 126 -4.37 -6.29 3.68
CA ASP A 126 -4.16 -6.03 5.11
C ASP A 126 -4.84 -4.75 5.57
N GLY A 127 -5.08 -3.83 4.63
CA GLY A 127 -5.72 -2.55 4.88
C GLY A 127 -6.13 -1.86 3.58
N HIS A 128 -6.66 -0.65 3.71
CA HIS A 128 -7.02 0.17 2.57
C HIS A 128 -6.75 1.66 2.81
N CYS A 129 -6.61 2.36 1.69
CA CYS A 129 -6.56 3.80 1.54
C CYS A 129 -7.53 4.17 0.41
N ARG A 130 -8.66 4.79 0.75
CA ARG A 130 -9.57 5.36 -0.26
C ARG A 130 -8.87 6.47 -1.02
N ARG A 131 -8.95 6.42 -2.34
CA ARG A 131 -8.52 7.51 -3.21
C ARG A 131 -9.55 8.64 -3.18
N PRO A 132 -9.15 9.92 -3.17
CA PRO A 132 -7.77 10.37 -2.97
C PRO A 132 -7.31 10.13 -1.52
N CYS A 133 -6.11 9.55 -1.37
CA CYS A 133 -5.49 9.34 -0.06
C CYS A 133 -4.26 10.26 0.04
N PRO A 134 -4.16 11.10 1.07
CA PRO A 134 -2.99 11.94 1.26
C PRO A 134 -1.79 11.11 1.74
N VAL A 135 -0.60 11.47 1.26
CA VAL A 135 0.65 10.74 1.52
C VAL A 135 0.93 10.55 3.00
N TRP A 136 0.58 11.52 3.86
CA TRP A 136 0.84 11.42 5.30
C TRP A 136 0.07 10.25 5.96
N GLN A 137 -1.12 9.90 5.47
CA GLN A 137 -1.84 8.71 5.97
C GLN A 137 -1.14 7.43 5.54
N MET A 138 -0.62 7.39 4.31
CA MET A 138 0.14 6.25 3.82
C MET A 138 1.44 6.07 4.60
N THR A 139 2.15 7.17 4.93
CA THR A 139 3.36 7.10 5.75
C THR A 139 3.07 6.74 7.20
N ASP A 140 1.94 7.17 7.78
CA ASP A 140 1.54 6.73 9.13
C ASP A 140 1.32 5.20 9.18
N ILE A 141 0.77 4.60 8.11
CA ILE A 141 0.64 3.13 7.96
C ILE A 141 2.03 2.48 7.90
N LEU A 142 2.95 3.03 7.11
CA LEU A 142 4.32 2.51 6.99
C LEU A 142 5.09 2.64 8.31
N ASP A 143 4.93 3.74 9.04
CA ASP A 143 5.57 3.96 10.33
C ASP A 143 5.08 2.94 11.38
N ASP A 144 3.77 2.67 11.47
CA ASP A 144 3.24 1.62 12.36
C ASP A 144 3.73 0.22 11.94
N PHE A 145 3.70 -0.09 10.63
CA PHE A 145 4.18 -1.37 10.12
C PHE A 145 5.66 -1.60 10.38
N PHE A 146 6.53 -0.63 10.08
CA PHE A 146 7.96 -0.75 10.33
C PHE A 146 8.35 -0.48 11.80
N ALA A 147 7.38 -0.17 12.66
CA ALA A 147 7.57 0.30 14.02
C ALA A 147 8.58 1.48 14.12
N SER A 148 8.59 2.30 13.08
CA SER A 148 9.47 3.46 12.94
C SER A 148 8.88 4.58 13.80
N HIS A 149 9.23 4.62 15.08
CA HIS A 149 8.91 5.80 15.88
C HIS A 149 9.85 6.93 15.44
N LEU A 150 9.37 7.75 14.50
CA LEU A 150 9.89 9.11 14.37
C LEU A 150 9.66 9.79 15.72
N VAL A 151 10.74 10.09 16.43
CA VAL A 151 10.73 11.13 17.45
C VAL A 151 10.27 12.39 16.72
N ARG A 152 8.98 12.74 16.89
CA ARG A 152 8.37 13.96 16.37
C ARG A 152 8.81 15.16 17.18
#